data_AF-A0A538NV63-F1
#
_entry.id   AF-A0A538NV63-F1
#
_cell.length_a   1.000
_cell.length_b   1.000
_cell.length_c   1.000
_cell.angle_alpha   90.00
_cell.angle_beta   90.00
_cell.angle_gamma   90.00
#
_symmetry.space_group_name_H-M   'P 1'
#
loop_
_entity.id
_entity.type
_entity.pdbx_description
1 polymer ?
#
loop_
_entity_poly.entity_id
_entity_poly.type
_entity_poly.pdbx_seq_one_letter_code
_entity_poly.pdbx_strand_id
1 'polypeptide(L)' 'MTLAPEVQFYEDVHLFVWRPRGVLDDAAINKVLGSLEDLEGKLQAPFNRFSDTLAADEIELNFKYIIQVSLHGRLT' A
#
# COMPACT_ATOMS: atom_id res chain seq x y z
N MET A 1 0.80 17.63 2.00
CA MET A 1 0.66 16.20 2.31
C MET A 1 -0.67 15.78 1.75
N THR A 2 -0.65 15.01 0.69
CA THR A 2 -1.88 14.56 0.03
C THR A 2 -2.02 13.08 0.32
N LEU A 3 -2.75 12.75 1.38
CA LEU A 3 -3.07 11.37 1.68
C LEU A 3 -4.23 10.90 0.80
N ALA A 4 -4.14 9.67 0.32
CA ALA A 4 -5.28 9.02 -0.33
C ALA A 4 -6.47 8.95 0.65
N PRO A 5 -7.73 8.99 0.16
CA PRO A 5 -8.92 8.94 1.02
C PRO A 5 -8.98 7.73 1.96
N GLU A 6 -8.39 6.61 1.54
CA GLU A 6 -8.32 5.34 2.27
C GLU A 6 -7.22 5.34 3.35
N VAL A 7 -6.43 6.42 3.45
CA VAL A 7 -5.22 6.50 4.28
C VAL A 7 -5.42 7.48 5.43
N GLN A 8 -5.01 7.05 6.62
CA GLN A 8 -4.92 7.89 7.81
C GLN A 8 -3.54 7.72 8.44
N PHE A 9 -2.97 8.82 8.94
CA PHE A 9 -1.73 8.80 9.71
C PHE A 9 -1.99 9.29 11.13
N TYR A 10 -1.69 8.44 12.11
CA TYR A 10 -1.79 8.74 13.54
C TYR A 10 -0.42 9.17 14.04
N GLU A 11 -0.25 10.48 14.29
CA GLU A 11 1.03 11.09 14.65
C GLU A 11 1.51 10.66 16.05
N ASP A 12 0.60 10.43 16.99
CA ASP A 12 0.88 10.06 18.38
C ASP A 12 1.59 8.70 18.52
N VAL A 13 1.24 7.75 17.65
CA VAL A 13 1.82 6.39 17.63
C VAL A 13 2.68 6.12 16.40
N HIS A 14 2.95 7.14 15.58
CA HIS A 14 3.64 7.02 14.29
C HIS A 14 3.09 5.84 13.49
N LEU A 15 1.78 5.86 13.20
CA LEU A 15 1.09 4.75 12.53
C LEU A 15 0.40 5.21 11.25
N PHE A 16 0.83 4.64 10.14
CA PHE A 16 0.14 4.67 8.87
C PHE A 16 -0.91 3.57 8.83
N VAL A 17 -2.17 3.94 8.61
CA VAL A 17 -3.27 2.99 8.42
C VAL A 17 -3.88 3.18 7.04
N TRP A 18 -3.91 2.10 6.26
CA TRP A 18 -4.59 2.05 4.97
C TRP A 18 -5.78 1.10 5.05
N ARG A 19 -6.96 1.58 4.62
CA ARG A 19 -8.23 0.84 4.65
C ARG A 19 -8.85 0.79 3.26
N PRO A 20 -8.29 0.02 2.32
CA PRO A 20 -8.82 -0.05 0.97
C PRO A 20 -10.22 -0.62 0.93
N ARG A 21 -10.97 -0.23 -0.10
CA ARG A 21 -12.32 -0.72 -0.36
C ARG A 21 -12.45 -1.12 -1.83
N GLY A 22 -13.26 -2.13 -2.11
CA GLY A 22 -13.48 -2.59 -3.49
C GLY A 22 -12.30 -3.40 -4.04
N VAL A 23 -12.02 -3.21 -5.33
CA VAL A 23 -10.96 -3.95 -6.04
C VAL A 23 -9.60 -3.31 -5.77
N LEU A 24 -8.66 -4.14 -5.31
CA LEU A 24 -7.25 -3.78 -5.21
C LEU A 24 -6.56 -4.00 -6.55
N ASP A 25 -6.54 -2.94 -7.36
CA ASP A 25 -5.84 -2.86 -8.65
C ASP A 25 -4.53 -2.04 -8.56
N ASP A 26 -3.79 -1.98 -9.67
CA ASP A 26 -2.56 -1.19 -9.75
C ASP A 26 -2.80 0.30 -9.43
N ALA A 27 -3.97 0.84 -9.76
CA ALA A 27 -4.29 2.24 -9.49
C ALA A 27 -4.49 2.51 -7.99
N ALA A 28 -5.17 1.61 -7.27
CA ALA A 28 -5.33 1.64 -5.83
C ALA A 28 -3.97 1.51 -5.12
N ILE A 29 -3.11 0.60 -5.58
CA ILE A 29 -1.76 0.42 -5.05
C ILE A 29 -0.91 1.67 -5.30
N ASN A 30 -0.90 2.23 -6.50
CA ASN A 30 -0.12 3.43 -6.81
C ASN A 30 -0.54 4.65 -5.96
N LYS A 31 -1.82 4.79 -5.64
CA LYS A 31 -2.31 5.87 -4.75
C LYS A 31 -1.76 5.75 -3.33
N VAL A 32 -1.76 4.54 -2.76
CA VAL A 32 -1.22 4.35 -1.40
C VAL A 32 0.30 4.47 -1.37
N LEU A 33 1.00 4.02 -2.42
CA LEU A 33 2.44 4.22 -2.57
C LEU A 33 2.82 5.69 -2.60
N GLY A 34 2.11 6.52 -3.37
CA GLY A 34 2.34 7.98 -3.36
C GLY A 34 2.14 8.61 -1.98
N SER A 35 1.14 8.14 -1.21
CA SER A 35 0.92 8.61 0.18
C SER A 35 2.06 8.20 1.11
N LEU A 36 2.64 7.01 0.91
CA LEU A 36 3.79 6.53 1.67
C LEU A 36 5.05 7.34 1.33
N GLU A 37 5.34 7.55 0.05
CA GLU A 37 6.50 8.34 -0.40
C GLU A 37 6.46 9.77 0.14
N ASP A 38 5.29 10.42 0.08
CA ASP A 38 5.06 11.76 0.65
C ASP A 38 5.35 11.79 2.17
N LEU A 39 4.89 10.77 2.90
CA LEU A 39 5.07 10.68 4.36
C LEU A 39 6.52 10.36 4.74
N GLU A 40 7.16 9.41 4.08
CA GLU A 40 8.57 9.08 4.28
C GLU A 40 9.46 10.29 3.98
N GLY A 41 9.22 10.96 2.86
CA GLY A 41 9.93 12.17 2.46
C GLY A 41 9.77 13.32 3.45
N LYS A 42 8.56 13.49 4.01
CA LYS A 42 8.28 14.56 4.97
C LYS A 42 8.80 14.27 6.38
N LEU A 43 8.58 13.05 6.89
CA LEU A 43 8.89 12.71 8.28
C LEU A 43 10.37 12.41 8.49
N GLN A 44 11.05 11.85 7.48
CA GLN A 44 12.46 11.42 7.58
C GLN A 44 12.74 10.55 8.81
N ALA A 45 11.72 9.80 9.26
CA ALA A 45 11.73 8.98 10.45
C ALA A 45 10.87 7.73 10.22
N PRO A 46 11.22 6.59 10.85
CA PRO A 46 10.43 5.37 10.72
C PRO A 46 9.03 5.53 11.34
N PHE A 47 8.07 4.81 10.77
CA PHE A 47 6.70 4.71 11.28
C PHE A 47 6.11 3.33 10.99
N ASN A 48 5.17 2.90 11.83
CA ASN A 48 4.47 1.64 11.74
C ASN A 48 3.46 1.66 10.58
N ARG A 49 3.17 0.50 10.00
CA ARG A 49 2.23 0.36 8.88
C ARG A 49 1.23 -0.74 9.18
N PHE A 50 -0.04 -0.41 9.04
CA PHE A 50 -1.15 -1.36 9.20
C PHE A 50 -2.11 -1.23 8.02
N SER A 51 -2.48 -2.36 7.44
CA SER A 51 -3.44 -2.45 6.35
C SER A 51 -4.67 -3.20 6.82
N ASP A 52 -5.81 -2.51 6.89
CA ASP A 52 -7.11 -3.11 7.19
C ASP A 52 -7.82 -3.41 5.88
N THR A 53 -7.65 -4.64 5.39
CA THR A 53 -8.21 -5.08 4.10
C THR A 53 -9.59 -5.72 4.24
N LEU A 54 -10.28 -5.56 5.38
CA LEU A 54 -11.57 -6.22 5.62
C LEU A 54 -12.66 -5.81 4.62
N ALA A 55 -12.57 -4.60 4.05
CA ALA A 55 -13.52 -4.07 3.08
C ALA A 55 -13.03 -4.15 1.62
N ALA A 56 -11.88 -4.79 1.38
CA ALA A 56 -11.44 -5.10 0.03
C ALA A 56 -12.21 -6.32 -0.47
N ASP A 57 -12.84 -6.18 -1.63
CA ASP A 57 -13.70 -7.22 -2.21
C ASP A 57 -12.85 -8.23 -3.01
N GLU A 58 -11.88 -7.72 -3.77
CA GLU A 58 -11.07 -8.51 -4.70
C GLU A 58 -9.64 -7.95 -4.81
N ILE A 59 -8.70 -8.80 -5.22
CA ILE A 59 -7.35 -8.38 -5.62
C ILE A 59 -7.20 -8.70 -7.10
N GLU A 60 -6.97 -7.66 -7.92
CA GLU A 60 -6.69 -7.86 -9.33
C GLU A 60 -5.27 -8.43 -9.49
N LEU A 61 -5.19 -9.68 -9.95
CA LEU A 61 -3.91 -10.32 -10.24
C LEU A 61 -3.55 -10.13 -11.71
N ASN A 62 -2.51 -9.35 -11.97
CA ASN A 62 -1.91 -9.27 -13.30
C ASN A 62 -0.97 -10.48 -13.53
N PHE A 63 -1.01 -11.09 -14.73
CA PHE A 63 -0.07 -12.13 -15.14
C PHE A 63 1.39 -11.74 -14.91
N LYS A 64 1.75 -10.46 -15.08
CA LYS A 64 3.09 -9.95 -14.76
C LYS A 64 3.49 -10.26 -13.31
N TYR A 65 2.61 -9.97 -12.35
CA TYR A 65 2.86 -10.23 -10.94
C TYR A 65 2.84 -11.73 -10.63
N ILE A 66 1.86 -12.47 -11.16
CA ILE A 66 1.78 -13.92 -10.98
C ILE A 66 3.06 -14.60 -11.46
N ILE A 67 3.54 -14.26 -12.66
CA ILE A 67 4.78 -14.79 -13.24
C ILE A 67 5.98 -14.38 -12.38
N GLN A 68 6.07 -13.12 -11.98
CA GLN A 68 7.20 -12.62 -11.17
C GLN A 68 7.30 -13.35 -9.83
N VAL A 69 6.19 -13.57 -9.12
CA VAL A 69 6.16 -14.33 -7.87
C VAL A 69 6.44 -15.81 -8.11
N SER A 70 5.82 -16.42 -9.13
CA SER A 70 5.96 -17.85 -9.43
C SER A 70 7.38 -18.22 -9.88
N LEU A 71 8.11 -17.28 -10.50
CA LEU A 71 9.49 -17.45 -10.95
C LEU A 71 10.52 -16.90 -9.95
N HIS A 72 10.09 -16.34 -8.82
CA HIS A 72 10.99 -15.83 -7.80
C HIS A 72 11.88 -16.96 -7.26
N GLY A 73 13.20 -16.80 -7.40
CA GLY A 73 14.20 -17.80 -7.01
C GLY A 73 14.50 -18.89 -8.05
N ARG A 74 13.87 -18.89 -9.23
CA ARG A 74 14.20 -19.81 -10.34
C ARG A 74 15.06 -19.19 -11.44
N LEU A 75 15.14 -17.87 -11.49
CA LEU A 75 15.93 -17.11 -12.48
C LEU A 75 17.14 -16.37 -11.86
N THR A 76 17.59 -16.79 -10.67
CA THR A 76 18.88 -16.39 -10.10
C THR A 76 20.02 -17.17 -10.73
#